data_AF-A0A3C1V533-F1
#
_entry.id   AF-A0A3C1V533-F1
#
_cell.length_a   1.000
_cell.length_b   1.000
_cell.length_c   1.000
_cell.angle_alpha   90.00
_cell.angle_beta   90.00
_cell.angle_gamma   90.00
#
_symmetry.space_group_name_H-M   'P 1'
#
loop_
_entity.id
_entity.type
_entity.pdbx_description
1 polymer ?
#
loop_
_entity_poly.entity_id
_entity_poly.type
_entity_poly.pdbx_seq_one_letter_code
_entity_poly.pdbx_strand_id
1 'polypeptide(L)'
;FVQRLAKKTGTIIKPNDILIDAPPREREIEFNLQVCCRGQLNESELHWRSLVEMSPVTQSLAQLQFDHLVKQVRIFGSDEAVSAIQYATGLEDILLEASNDVCS
;
A
#
# COMPACT_ATOMS: atom_id res chain seq x y z
N PHE A 1 -10.28 14.19 -7.77
CA PHE A 1 -10.08 13.09 -8.75
C PHE A 1 -11.23 13.00 -9.76
N VAL A 2 -12.45 12.62 -9.35
CA VAL A 2 -13.59 12.37 -10.27
C VAL A 2 -13.89 13.54 -11.22
N GLN A 3 -13.85 14.78 -10.73
CA GLN A 3 -14.06 15.97 -11.59
C GLN A 3 -13.02 16.12 -12.69
N ARG A 4 -11.74 15.85 -12.38
CA ARG A 4 -10.64 15.91 -13.37
C ARG A 4 -10.79 14.79 -14.40
N LEU A 5 -11.18 13.60 -13.94
CA LEU A 5 -11.44 12.43 -14.79
C LEU A 5 -12.60 12.68 -15.77
N ALA A 6 -13.71 13.25 -15.27
CA ALA A 6 -14.87 13.63 -16.09
C ALA A 6 -14.49 14.69 -17.14
N LYS A 7 -13.70 15.70 -16.75
CA LYS A 7 -13.20 16.73 -17.68
C LYS A 7 -12.32 16.15 -18.79
N LYS A 8 -11.46 15.18 -18.46
CA LYS A 8 -10.55 14.55 -19.43
C LYS A 8 -11.26 13.62 -20.41
N THR A 9 -12.23 12.87 -19.92
CA THR A 9 -12.97 11.88 -20.72
C THR A 9 -14.20 12.45 -21.42
N GLY A 10 -14.60 13.68 -21.08
CA GLY A 10 -15.84 14.29 -21.57
C GLY A 10 -17.10 13.55 -21.11
N THR A 11 -16.98 12.64 -20.15
CA THR A 11 -18.05 11.76 -19.70
C THR A 11 -18.46 12.15 -18.27
N ILE A 12 -19.77 12.10 -18.00
CA ILE A 12 -20.27 12.37 -16.65
C ILE A 12 -20.03 11.12 -15.80
N ILE A 13 -19.17 11.25 -14.79
CA ILE A 13 -18.87 10.20 -13.81
C ILE A 13 -19.33 10.72 -12.45
N LYS A 14 -20.22 9.99 -11.76
CA LYS A 14 -20.68 10.41 -10.43
C LYS A 14 -19.64 10.03 -9.38
N PRO A 15 -19.58 10.76 -8.25
CA PRO A 15 -18.66 10.43 -7.17
C PRO A 15 -18.81 9.00 -6.63
N ASN A 16 -20.03 8.49 -6.57
CA ASN A 16 -20.32 7.15 -6.07
C ASN A 16 -20.04 6.04 -7.10
N ASP A 17 -19.75 6.38 -8.35
CA ASP A 17 -19.42 5.41 -9.39
C ASP A 17 -17.94 5.01 -9.34
N ILE A 18 -17.14 5.66 -8.48
CA ILE A 18 -15.72 5.38 -8.29
C ILE A 18 -15.39 5.20 -6.81
N LEU A 19 -14.67 4.13 -6.49
CA LEU A 19 -14.08 3.87 -5.19
C LEU A 19 -12.56 3.90 -5.31
N ILE A 20 -11.91 4.70 -4.48
CA ILE A 20 -10.45 4.70 -4.33
C ILE A 20 -10.12 3.92 -3.07
N ASP A 21 -9.45 2.78 -3.23
CA ASP A 21 -8.90 1.97 -2.15
C ASP A 21 -7.41 2.29 -2.04
N ALA A 22 -7.06 3.08 -1.03
CA ALA A 22 -5.67 3.45 -0.76
C ALA A 22 -5.20 2.75 0.52
N PRO A 23 -4.06 2.03 0.48
CA PRO A 23 -3.52 1.38 1.66
C PRO A 23 -3.13 2.43 2.71
N PRO A 24 -3.18 2.08 4.01
CA PRO A 24 -2.80 3.00 5.08
C PRO A 24 -1.36 3.50 4.89
N ARG A 25 -1.12 4.76 5.28
CA ARG A 25 0.18 5.42 5.12
C ARG A 25 1.25 4.83 6.05
N GLU A 26 0.85 4.27 7.17
CA GLU A 26 1.77 3.70 8.16
C GLU A 26 2.46 2.43 7.62
N ARG A 27 3.68 2.18 8.10
CA ARG A 27 4.40 0.94 7.79
C ARG A 27 3.77 -0.16 8.63
N GLU A 28 3.14 -1.12 7.95
CA GLU A 28 2.31 -2.10 8.65
C GLU A 28 3.09 -3.08 9.53
N ILE A 29 4.42 -3.23 9.39
CA ILE A 29 5.16 -4.19 10.23
C ILE A 29 6.61 -3.74 10.45
N GLU A 30 6.88 -3.04 11.55
CA GLU A 30 8.19 -3.18 12.20
C GLU A 30 8.16 -4.50 12.97
N PHE A 31 8.98 -5.47 12.59
CA PHE A 31 9.11 -6.75 13.31
C PHE A 31 9.86 -6.54 14.64
N ASN A 32 9.25 -5.83 15.58
CA ASN A 32 9.78 -5.62 16.92
C ASN A 32 9.44 -6.83 17.82
N LEU A 33 9.96 -7.99 17.44
CA LEU A 33 9.74 -9.26 18.12
C LEU A 33 11.05 -9.76 18.71
N GLN A 34 11.03 -10.04 20.01
CA GLN A 34 12.14 -10.70 20.71
C GLN A 34 11.90 -12.21 20.72
N VAL A 35 12.94 -12.96 20.41
CA VAL A 35 12.94 -14.43 20.42
C VAL A 35 13.77 -14.90 21.59
N CYS A 36 13.21 -15.79 22.40
CA CYS A 36 13.92 -16.45 23.48
C CYS A 36 14.67 -17.68 22.94
N CYS A 37 16.00 -17.60 22.92
CA CYS A 37 16.89 -18.68 22.54
C CYS A 37 17.37 -19.41 23.79
N ARG A 38 17.32 -20.75 23.75
CA ARG A 38 17.96 -21.60 24.77
C ARG A 38 19.41 -21.85 24.37
N GLY A 39 20.34 -21.67 25.30
CA GLY A 39 21.76 -21.95 25.05
C GLY A 39 22.01 -23.45 24.84
N GLN A 40 22.84 -23.81 23.86
CA GLN A 40 23.17 -25.23 23.57
C GLN A 40 23.98 -25.92 24.68
N LEU A 41 24.61 -25.15 25.59
CA LEU A 41 25.47 -25.64 26.66
C LEU A 41 24.81 -25.64 28.05
N ASN A 42 23.72 -24.89 28.23
CA ASN A 42 23.01 -24.77 29.51
C ASN A 42 21.54 -24.42 29.25
N GLU A 43 20.63 -25.36 29.47
CA GLU A 43 19.19 -25.17 29.24
C GLU A 43 18.56 -24.11 30.15
N SER A 44 19.20 -23.81 31.28
CA SER A 44 18.77 -22.81 32.26
C SER A 44 19.04 -21.37 31.83
N GLU A 45 19.88 -21.15 30.81
CA GLU A 45 20.29 -19.81 30.38
C GLU A 45 19.50 -19.36 29.15
N LEU A 46 18.54 -18.46 29.39
CA LEU A 46 17.69 -17.88 28.35
C LEU A 46 18.29 -16.58 27.81
N HIS A 47 18.41 -16.49 26.49
CA HIS A 47 18.91 -15.31 25.80
C HIS A 47 17.82 -14.73 24.92
N TRP A 48 17.60 -13.41 25.00
CA TRP A 48 16.67 -12.72 24.12
C TRP A 48 17.43 -12.08 22.97
N ARG A 49 16.96 -12.29 21.75
CA ARG A 49 17.51 -11.68 20.53
C ARG A 49 16.41 -11.19 19.63
N SER A 50 16.67 -10.13 18.87
CA SER A 50 15.71 -9.63 17.89
C SER A 50 15.51 -10.65 16.78
N LEU A 51 14.26 -10.87 16.37
CA LEU A 51 13.92 -11.74 15.23
C LEU A 51 14.59 -11.26 13.93
N VAL A 52 14.77 -9.94 13.78
CA VAL A 52 15.41 -9.33 12.60
C VAL A 52 16.89 -9.72 12.53
N GLU A 53 17.57 -9.83 13.66
CA GLU A 53 18.99 -10.20 13.72
C GLU A 53 19.23 -11.69 13.42
N MET A 54 18.23 -12.53 13.67
CA MET A 54 18.37 -13.99 13.55
C MET A 54 17.84 -14.55 12.22
N SER A 55 17.06 -13.78 11.45
CA SER A 55 16.38 -14.26 10.25
C SER A 55 16.61 -13.32 9.06
N PRO A 56 17.44 -13.73 8.08
CA PRO A 56 17.61 -13.02 6.81
C PRO A 56 16.29 -12.83 6.03
N VAL A 57 15.31 -13.71 6.27
CA VAL A 57 13.97 -13.62 5.67
C VAL A 57 13.19 -12.45 6.26
N THR A 58 13.29 -12.21 7.57
CA THR A 58 12.61 -11.09 8.23
C THR A 58 13.13 -9.74 7.74
N GLN A 59 14.45 -9.64 7.49
CA GLN A 59 15.04 -8.45 6.87
C GLN A 59 14.49 -8.19 5.47
N SER A 60 14.39 -9.25 4.66
CA SER A 60 13.89 -9.17 3.27
C SER A 60 12.40 -8.79 3.20
N LEU A 61 11.60 -9.33 4.13
CA LEU A 61 10.18 -8.98 4.26
C LEU A 61 9.99 -7.55 4.74
N ALA A 62 10.71 -7.12 5.78
CA ALA A 62 10.58 -5.80 6.39
C ALA A 62 10.95 -4.64 5.46
N GLN A 63 11.96 -4.80 4.59
CA GLN A 63 12.54 -3.69 3.83
C GLN A 63 12.10 -3.60 2.36
N LEU A 64 11.75 -4.72 1.70
CA LEU A 64 11.64 -4.74 0.22
C LEU A 64 10.30 -5.26 -0.31
N GLN A 65 9.66 -6.21 0.36
CA GLN A 65 8.50 -6.89 -0.23
C GLN A 65 7.15 -6.24 0.11
N PHE A 66 6.97 -5.64 1.29
CA PHE A 66 5.68 -5.06 1.67
C PHE A 66 5.35 -3.76 0.92
N ASP A 67 6.27 -2.79 0.86
CA ASP A 67 5.98 -1.48 0.26
C ASP A 67 5.69 -1.57 -1.25
N HIS A 68 6.24 -2.56 -1.98
CA HIS A 68 6.04 -2.71 -3.42
C HIS A 68 4.98 -3.75 -3.83
N LEU A 69 4.74 -4.79 -3.03
CA LEU A 69 3.77 -5.86 -3.38
C LEU A 69 2.43 -5.70 -2.66
N VAL A 70 2.38 -5.01 -1.52
CA VAL A 70 1.17 -4.94 -0.67
C VAL A 70 0.51 -3.57 -0.73
N LYS A 71 1.30 -2.49 -0.89
CA LYS A 71 0.79 -1.11 -0.90
C LYS A 71 0.54 -0.60 -2.33
N GLN A 72 -0.59 -0.99 -2.90
CA GLN A 72 -1.06 -0.47 -4.19
C GLN A 72 -2.34 0.33 -3.99
N VAL A 73 -2.40 1.53 -4.58
CA VAL A 73 -3.67 2.27 -4.71
C VAL A 73 -4.48 1.61 -5.82
N ARG A 74 -5.70 1.20 -5.50
CA ARG A 74 -6.64 0.61 -6.46
C ARG A 74 -7.77 1.58 -6.72
N ILE A 75 -8.23 1.61 -7.97
CA ILE A 75 -9.40 2.37 -8.37
C ILE A 75 -10.42 1.35 -8.88
N PHE A 76 -11.57 1.32 -8.24
CA PHE A 76 -12.73 0.55 -8.68
C PHE A 76 -13.77 1.52 -9.22
N GLY A 77 -14.59 1.07 -10.16
CA GLY A 77 -15.75 1.85 -10.59
C GLY A 77 -16.85 0.96 -11.15
N SER A 78 -18.03 1.55 -11.37
CA SER A 78 -19.12 0.87 -12.07
C SER A 78 -18.71 0.51 -13.50
N ASP A 79 -19.41 -0.44 -14.11
CA ASP A 79 -19.13 -0.84 -15.50
C ASP A 79 -19.18 0.35 -16.46
N GLU A 80 -20.08 1.31 -16.25
CA GLU A 80 -20.14 2.53 -17.05
C GLU A 80 -18.93 3.43 -16.84
N ALA A 81 -18.51 3.62 -15.59
CA ALA A 81 -17.34 4.44 -15.26
C ALA A 81 -16.05 3.82 -15.80
N VAL A 82 -15.87 2.51 -15.66
CA VAL A 82 -14.71 1.78 -16.22
C VAL A 82 -14.70 1.89 -17.74
N SER A 83 -15.83 1.67 -18.40
CA SER A 83 -15.94 1.78 -19.86
C SER A 83 -15.61 3.18 -20.37
N ALA A 84 -15.97 4.23 -19.62
CA ALA A 84 -15.68 5.61 -19.97
C ALA A 84 -14.19 5.97 -19.87
N ILE A 85 -13.44 5.26 -19.02
CA ILE A 85 -12.04 5.60 -18.72
C ILE A 85 -11.02 4.57 -19.22
N GLN A 86 -11.46 3.43 -19.76
CA GLN A 86 -10.57 2.33 -20.20
C GLN A 86 -9.53 2.74 -21.25
N TYR A 87 -9.83 3.77 -22.06
CA TYR A 87 -8.91 4.30 -23.08
C TYR A 87 -8.22 5.60 -22.66
N ALA A 88 -8.51 6.10 -21.46
CA ALA A 88 -7.90 7.31 -20.95
C ALA A 88 -6.46 7.01 -20.50
N THR A 89 -5.48 7.71 -21.08
CA THR A 89 -4.07 7.62 -20.68
C THR A 89 -3.76 8.61 -19.57
N GLY A 90 -2.68 8.40 -18.81
CA GLY A 90 -2.24 9.32 -17.75
C GLY A 90 -3.27 9.46 -16.63
N LEU A 91 -3.82 8.33 -16.17
CA LEU A 91 -4.71 8.28 -15.01
C LEU A 91 -3.93 8.55 -13.71
N GLU A 92 -2.68 8.08 -13.66
CA GLU A 92 -1.74 8.27 -12.55
C GLU A 92 -1.48 9.76 -12.30
N ASP A 93 -1.23 10.54 -13.36
CA ASP A 93 -1.03 11.99 -13.24
C ASP A 93 -2.25 12.70 -12.65
N ILE A 94 -3.45 12.30 -13.08
CA ILE A 94 -4.71 12.88 -12.58
C ILE A 94 -4.91 12.53 -11.09
N LEU A 95 -4.54 11.31 -10.68
CA LEU A 95 -4.56 10.89 -9.28
C LEU A 95 -3.57 11.71 -8.45
N LEU A 96 -2.33 11.86 -8.92
CA LEU A 96 -1.27 12.64 -8.28
C LEU A 96 -1.68 14.10 -8.11
N GLU A 97 -2.15 14.74 -9.18
CA GLU A 97 -2.68 16.11 -9.13
C GLU A 97 -3.84 16.24 -8.14
N ALA A 98 -4.79 15.31 -8.19
CA ALA A 98 -5.95 15.32 -7.30
C ALA A 98 -5.56 15.13 -5.82
N SER A 99 -4.46 14.42 -5.54
CA SER A 99 -3.98 14.23 -4.16
C SER A 99 -3.43 15.52 -3.55
N ASN A 100 -2.89 16.42 -4.38
CA ASN A 100 -2.38 17.71 -3.94
C ASN A 100 -3.50 18.72 -3.65
N ASP A 101 -4.68 18.55 -4.25
CA ASP A 101 -5.84 19.45 -4.09
C ASP A 101 -6.39 19.45 -2.64
N VAL A 102 -6.16 18.39 -1.85
CA VAL A 102 -6.71 18.22 -0.49
C VAL A 102 -5.84 18.88 0.59
N CYS A 103 -4.61 19.30 0.25
CA CYS A 103 -3.66 19.91 1.18
C CYS A 103 -3.63 21.45 1.17
N SER A 104 -4.64 22.11 0.59
CA SER A 104 -4.79 23.59 0.62
C SER A 104 -5.93 24.03 1.52
#